data_AF-A0AAV7JZL3-F1
#
_entry.id   AF-A0AAV7JZL3-F1
#
_cell.length_a   1.000
_cell.length_b   1.000
_cell.length_c   1.000
_cell.angle_alpha   90.00
_cell.angle_beta   90.00
_cell.angle_gamma   90.00
#
_symmetry.space_group_name_H-M   'P 1'
#
loop_
_entity.id
_entity.type
_entity.pdbx_description
1 polymer ?
#
loop_
_entity_poly.entity_id
_entity_poly.type
_entity_poly.pdbx_seq_one_letter_code
_entity_poly.pdbx_strand_id
1 'polypeptide(L)'
;MEQERSKIIELFQAGKNPSEIFNLLKFPNSRRKFITRTIERYEVTGGITDKPRSGRPRSVTTQRLKKVVRQRIRRNPRRSMSKMAKELRVSRRSIGRVVKNDLHMRSFKRKRVHHITTLVKEKRASRSKGLLKRHAIQGLNSFLFSDEKLFTIEEATNPQNDRIISSSISSIPEELRYVSRIQKPLSVMVWAGISSIGRTPLIFVPAGVKIDTRTYRELILEPVIQDLSKTMFSGKPFVFQQDGAPAHTSNATQAWLRSNNPDFIQKEEWPPYSPDLNPMDYSICSILETRACLKSHTNIDSLKKSLCREWERIPQEILRAAVEAFPKRLKAVPHLGECAHEYLDLILNIFADEHWRSYLSSRGTFLILGNLIFSEVNKITFLEDTTITVDVSLGYTINMLSTLLYQLMCPKSLINGLVTPNNEENSDFDKQSSNCPNIKGNISLEPSETLCDPIFLQHKSALLPIVFDVYLSLKRLVVQRTKRIEDAQQRTFDLLELLTSGTLEERREFIVICIEKLSHVASTDITSPVVIFEGLCRFASIVIISLCSLCFTYAISNLNMPVHTISFKEFEIFDISSSQI
;
A
#
# COMPACT_ATOMS: atom_id res chain seq x y z
N MET A 1 -22.93 25.68 -42.44
CA MET A 1 -23.42 25.83 -41.05
C MET A 1 -22.46 26.58 -40.14
N GLU A 2 -21.22 26.15 -39.90
CA GLU A 2 -20.33 26.86 -38.96
C GLU A 2 -19.90 28.25 -39.46
N GLN A 3 -19.53 28.35 -40.74
CA GLN A 3 -19.27 29.62 -41.43
C GLN A 3 -20.49 30.56 -41.47
N GLU A 4 -21.70 30.00 -41.60
CA GLU A 4 -22.95 30.79 -41.58
C GLU A 4 -23.21 31.35 -40.17
N ARG A 5 -22.95 30.56 -39.12
CA ARG A 5 -23.09 31.03 -37.72
C ARG A 5 -22.11 32.13 -37.39
N SER A 6 -20.87 32.04 -37.87
CA SER A 6 -19.85 33.08 -37.67
C SER A 6 -20.30 34.42 -38.26
N LYS A 7 -20.78 34.42 -39.51
CA LYS A 7 -21.29 35.63 -40.17
C LYS A 7 -22.53 36.22 -39.50
N ILE A 8 -23.43 35.37 -38.99
CA ILE A 8 -24.59 35.82 -38.20
C ILE A 8 -24.14 36.54 -36.93
N ILE A 9 -23.15 35.99 -36.22
CA ILE A 9 -22.63 36.56 -34.97
C ILE A 9 -21.87 37.86 -35.23
N GLU A 10 -21.04 37.94 -36.27
CA GLU A 10 -20.35 39.19 -36.65
C GLU A 10 -21.34 40.32 -36.93
N LEU A 11 -22.40 40.07 -37.69
CA LEU A 11 -23.42 41.08 -37.98
C LEU A 11 -24.24 41.46 -36.74
N PHE A 12 -24.49 40.50 -35.85
CA PHE A 12 -25.15 40.76 -34.58
C PHE A 12 -24.28 41.62 -33.65
N GLN A 13 -22.97 41.33 -33.54
CA GLN A 13 -22.02 42.14 -32.80
C GLN A 13 -21.86 43.55 -33.39
N ALA A 14 -22.04 43.71 -34.70
CA ALA A 14 -22.09 45.00 -35.38
C ALA A 14 -23.42 45.76 -35.16
N GLY A 15 -24.28 45.30 -34.26
CA GLY A 15 -25.51 45.98 -33.83
C GLY A 15 -26.73 45.78 -34.73
N LYS A 16 -26.68 44.84 -35.68
CA LYS A 16 -27.81 44.55 -36.57
C LYS A 16 -28.85 43.68 -35.87
N ASN A 17 -30.13 44.00 -36.06
CA ASN A 17 -31.22 43.17 -35.52
C ASN A 17 -31.44 41.90 -36.36
N PRO A 18 -32.09 40.84 -35.82
CA PRO A 18 -32.25 39.57 -36.52
C PRO A 18 -32.96 39.66 -37.88
N SER A 19 -33.85 40.64 -38.08
CA SER A 19 -34.56 40.85 -39.35
C SER A 19 -33.64 41.46 -40.41
N GLU A 20 -32.79 42.41 -40.03
CA GLU A 20 -31.75 42.98 -40.90
C GLU A 20 -30.73 41.91 -41.30
N ILE A 21 -30.26 41.11 -40.34
CA ILE A 21 -29.32 40.01 -40.58
C ILE A 21 -29.90 39.01 -41.58
N PHE A 22 -31.19 38.67 -41.46
CA PHE A 22 -31.87 37.78 -42.39
C PHE A 22 -31.91 38.35 -43.82
N ASN A 23 -32.24 39.64 -43.95
CA ASN A 23 -32.35 40.31 -45.25
C ASN A 23 -30.97 40.51 -45.92
N LEU A 24 -29.92 40.71 -45.13
CA LEU A 24 -28.54 40.89 -45.61
C LEU A 24 -27.90 39.58 -46.05
N LEU A 25 -28.11 38.50 -45.30
CA LEU A 25 -27.36 37.26 -45.51
C LEU A 25 -27.88 36.41 -46.68
N LYS A 26 -29.15 36.57 -47.12
CA LYS A 26 -29.81 35.89 -48.27
C LYS A 26 -29.34 34.46 -48.58
N PHE A 27 -28.93 33.69 -47.58
CA PHE A 27 -28.41 32.34 -47.81
C PHE A 27 -29.56 31.41 -48.23
N PRO A 28 -29.33 30.45 -49.14
CA PRO A 28 -30.39 29.59 -49.68
C PRO A 28 -31.09 28.71 -48.61
N ASN A 29 -30.49 28.53 -47.43
CA ASN A 29 -31.02 27.68 -46.35
C ASN A 29 -31.22 28.37 -44.99
N SER A 30 -30.97 29.68 -44.89
CA SER A 30 -31.04 30.39 -43.60
C SER A 30 -32.47 30.79 -43.27
N ARG A 31 -33.18 29.93 -42.52
CA ARG A 31 -34.52 30.27 -41.98
C ARG A 31 -34.36 31.29 -40.87
N ARG A 32 -35.30 32.25 -40.70
CA ARG A 32 -35.28 33.23 -39.58
C ARG A 32 -35.02 32.58 -38.22
N LYS A 33 -35.66 31.43 -37.95
CA LYS A 33 -35.45 30.63 -36.73
C LYS A 33 -34.00 30.17 -36.51
N PHE A 34 -33.22 29.94 -37.57
CA PHE A 34 -31.81 29.58 -37.46
C PHE A 34 -30.96 30.76 -36.99
N ILE A 35 -31.25 31.97 -37.46
CA ILE A 35 -30.58 33.22 -37.04
C ILE A 35 -30.89 33.49 -35.57
N THR A 36 -32.16 33.49 -35.18
CA THR A 36 -32.58 33.72 -33.78
C THR A 36 -31.93 32.70 -32.84
N ARG A 37 -31.97 31.39 -33.17
CA ARG A 37 -31.33 30.34 -32.35
C ARG A 37 -29.81 30.40 -32.32
N THR A 38 -29.18 31.06 -33.31
CA THR A 38 -27.73 31.26 -33.33
C THR A 38 -27.35 32.43 -32.44
N ILE A 39 -28.13 33.51 -32.47
CA ILE A 39 -27.97 34.69 -31.61
C ILE A 39 -28.24 34.31 -30.14
N GLU A 40 -29.39 33.73 -29.82
CA GLU A 40 -29.74 33.25 -28.47
C GLU A 40 -28.69 32.27 -27.92
N ARG A 41 -28.08 31.47 -28.79
CA ARG A 41 -27.00 30.56 -28.41
C ARG A 41 -25.74 31.35 -28.09
N TYR A 42 -25.35 32.26 -28.97
CA TYR A 42 -24.17 33.10 -28.82
C TYR A 42 -24.22 33.94 -27.54
N GLU A 43 -25.37 34.55 -27.23
CA GLU A 43 -25.59 35.31 -25.99
C GLU A 43 -25.39 34.46 -24.73
N VAL A 44 -25.64 33.14 -24.80
CA VAL A 44 -25.47 32.21 -23.67
C VAL A 44 -24.07 31.59 -23.62
N THR A 45 -23.46 31.26 -24.77
CA THR A 45 -22.21 30.49 -24.84
C THR A 45 -20.97 31.32 -25.18
N GLY A 46 -21.14 32.57 -25.61
CA GLY A 46 -20.04 33.46 -26.02
C GLY A 46 -19.30 33.06 -27.29
N GLY A 47 -19.77 32.04 -28.03
CA GLY A 47 -19.07 31.48 -29.20
C GLY A 47 -19.95 30.63 -30.13
N ILE A 48 -19.35 30.15 -31.22
CA ILE A 48 -20.01 29.42 -32.33
C ILE A 48 -20.25 27.92 -32.09
N THR A 49 -19.69 27.37 -31.01
CA THR A 49 -19.69 25.93 -30.74
C THR A 49 -21.09 25.39 -30.42
N ASP A 50 -21.33 24.11 -30.74
CA ASP A 50 -22.56 23.43 -30.36
C ASP A 50 -22.63 23.29 -28.82
N LYS A 51 -23.81 23.55 -28.24
CA LYS A 51 -24.07 23.22 -26.83
C LYS A 51 -23.85 21.72 -26.60
N PRO A 52 -23.35 21.30 -25.41
CA PRO A 52 -23.25 19.89 -25.07
C PRO A 52 -24.62 19.22 -25.24
N ARG A 53 -24.71 18.22 -26.13
CA ARG A 53 -25.97 17.50 -26.34
C ARG A 53 -26.24 16.62 -25.13
N SER A 54 -27.47 16.66 -24.61
CA SER A 54 -27.93 15.68 -23.62
C SER A 54 -27.99 14.31 -24.29
N GLY A 55 -26.98 13.47 -24.07
CA GLY A 55 -26.99 12.10 -24.56
C GLY A 55 -28.15 11.27 -23.98
N ARG A 56 -28.35 10.06 -24.52
CA ARG A 56 -29.38 9.13 -24.03
C ARG A 56 -29.28 8.95 -22.51
N PRO A 57 -30.37 9.13 -21.74
CA PRO A 57 -30.37 8.90 -20.30
C PRO A 57 -29.86 7.50 -19.96
N ARG A 58 -28.88 7.41 -19.06
CA ARG A 58 -28.33 6.12 -18.61
C ARG A 58 -29.30 5.47 -17.62
N SER A 59 -30.25 4.68 -18.12
CA SER A 59 -31.28 4.01 -17.30
C SER A 59 -30.71 3.00 -16.29
N VAL A 60 -29.59 2.36 -16.60
CA VAL A 60 -29.00 1.28 -15.77
C VAL A 60 -27.81 1.75 -14.92
N THR A 61 -27.10 2.80 -15.33
CA THR A 61 -25.86 3.25 -14.66
C THR A 61 -26.08 4.52 -13.84
N THR A 62 -26.96 4.41 -12.84
CA THR A 62 -27.31 5.51 -11.94
C THR A 62 -26.18 5.84 -10.94
N GLN A 63 -26.20 7.05 -10.37
CA GLN A 63 -25.27 7.41 -9.29
C GLN A 63 -25.39 6.46 -8.08
N ARG A 64 -26.61 6.00 -7.80
CA ARG A 64 -26.87 4.95 -6.80
C ARG A 64 -26.11 3.67 -7.12
N LEU A 65 -26.16 3.18 -8.36
CA LEU A 65 -25.43 1.97 -8.76
C LEU A 65 -23.92 2.17 -8.60
N LYS A 66 -23.37 3.33 -9.02
CA LYS A 66 -21.94 3.65 -8.86
C LYS A 66 -21.51 3.60 -7.39
N LYS A 67 -22.29 4.20 -6.48
CA LYS A 67 -22.04 4.19 -5.04
C LYS A 67 -22.07 2.78 -4.47
N VAL A 68 -23.08 1.98 -4.84
CA VAL A 68 -23.21 0.58 -4.39
C VAL A 68 -22.06 -0.29 -4.90
N VAL A 69 -21.67 -0.16 -6.18
CA VAL A 69 -20.55 -0.90 -6.75
C VAL A 69 -19.24 -0.51 -6.07
N ARG A 70 -18.99 0.79 -5.85
CA ARG A 70 -17.81 1.27 -5.11
C ARG A 70 -17.76 0.68 -3.71
N GLN A 71 -18.86 0.74 -2.95
CA GLN A 71 -18.93 0.17 -1.61
C GLN A 71 -18.76 -1.35 -1.59
N ARG A 72 -19.30 -2.07 -2.58
CA ARG A 72 -19.10 -3.54 -2.66
C ARG A 72 -17.67 -3.92 -2.99
N ILE A 73 -16.98 -3.15 -3.84
CA ILE A 73 -15.55 -3.35 -4.12
C ILE A 73 -14.73 -2.98 -2.88
N ARG A 74 -15.04 -1.87 -2.22
CA ARG A 74 -14.46 -1.46 -0.94
C ARG A 74 -14.63 -2.50 0.18
N ARG A 75 -15.74 -3.25 0.18
CA ARG A 75 -16.05 -4.34 1.15
C ARG A 75 -15.58 -5.73 0.73
N ASN A 76 -15.34 -5.95 -0.58
CA ASN A 76 -14.60 -7.11 -1.08
C ASN A 76 -14.06 -6.91 -2.52
N PRO A 77 -12.79 -6.48 -2.74
CA PRO A 77 -12.14 -6.35 -4.03
C PRO A 77 -11.92 -7.69 -4.70
N ARG A 78 -11.97 -8.80 -3.96
CA ARG A 78 -11.92 -10.16 -4.52
C ARG A 78 -13.27 -10.58 -5.12
N ARG A 79 -14.34 -9.81 -4.92
CA ARG A 79 -15.66 -10.12 -5.46
C ARG A 79 -15.64 -9.98 -6.97
N SER A 80 -16.11 -11.02 -7.67
CA SER A 80 -16.15 -10.99 -9.13
C SER A 80 -17.20 -10.00 -9.64
N MET A 81 -16.87 -9.34 -10.76
CA MET A 81 -17.83 -8.47 -11.46
C MET A 81 -19.10 -9.22 -11.87
N SER A 82 -18.99 -10.52 -12.19
CA SER A 82 -20.13 -11.39 -12.51
C SER A 82 -21.05 -11.61 -11.31
N LYS A 83 -20.49 -11.82 -10.10
CA LYS A 83 -21.28 -11.97 -8.87
C LYS A 83 -21.99 -10.66 -8.51
N MET A 84 -21.29 -9.52 -8.63
CA MET A 84 -21.91 -8.21 -8.45
C MET A 84 -23.04 -7.95 -9.45
N ALA A 85 -22.84 -8.32 -10.72
CA ALA A 85 -23.86 -8.19 -11.76
C ALA A 85 -25.14 -8.98 -11.43
N LYS A 86 -25.00 -10.25 -11.01
CA LYS A 86 -26.12 -11.12 -10.62
C LYS A 86 -26.92 -10.52 -9.44
N GLU A 87 -26.23 -10.12 -8.39
CA GLU A 87 -26.86 -9.60 -7.17
C GLU A 87 -27.48 -8.21 -7.33
N LEU A 88 -26.92 -7.38 -8.21
CA LEU A 88 -27.45 -6.06 -8.53
C LEU A 88 -28.47 -6.10 -9.67
N ARG A 89 -28.75 -7.30 -10.22
CA ARG A 89 -29.64 -7.52 -11.37
C ARG A 89 -29.31 -6.58 -12.55
N VAL A 90 -28.02 -6.41 -12.83
CA VAL A 90 -27.52 -5.62 -13.97
C VAL A 90 -26.58 -6.45 -14.81
N SER A 91 -26.40 -6.08 -16.08
CA SER A 91 -25.48 -6.81 -16.96
C SER A 91 -24.03 -6.72 -16.46
N ARG A 92 -23.24 -7.80 -16.67
CA ARG A 92 -21.80 -7.81 -16.40
C ARG A 92 -21.07 -6.69 -17.14
N ARG A 93 -21.52 -6.36 -18.36
CA ARG A 93 -20.98 -5.27 -19.17
C ARG A 93 -21.19 -3.90 -18.51
N SER A 94 -22.35 -3.69 -17.89
CA SER A 94 -22.65 -2.47 -17.14
C SER A 94 -21.75 -2.34 -15.91
N ILE A 95 -21.57 -3.41 -15.13
CA ILE A 95 -20.62 -3.42 -14.01
C ILE A 95 -19.20 -3.13 -14.49
N GLY A 96 -18.75 -3.76 -15.58
CA GLY A 96 -17.42 -3.53 -16.15
C GLY A 96 -17.19 -2.07 -16.57
N ARG A 97 -18.20 -1.42 -17.18
CA ARG A 97 -18.15 0.02 -17.51
C ARG A 97 -18.10 0.89 -16.27
N VAL A 98 -18.91 0.59 -15.25
CA VAL A 98 -18.88 1.33 -13.97
C VAL A 98 -17.49 1.25 -13.35
N VAL A 99 -16.94 0.03 -13.20
CA VAL A 99 -15.62 -0.17 -12.59
C VAL A 99 -14.53 0.54 -13.40
N LYS A 100 -14.47 0.36 -14.72
CA LYS A 100 -13.38 0.88 -15.54
C LYS A 100 -13.51 2.38 -15.85
N ASN A 101 -14.69 2.85 -16.22
CA ASN A 101 -14.88 4.18 -16.81
C ASN A 101 -15.43 5.20 -15.81
N ASP A 102 -16.29 4.77 -14.87
CA ASP A 102 -16.90 5.67 -13.89
C ASP A 102 -16.16 5.68 -12.54
N LEU A 103 -15.54 4.56 -12.16
CA LEU A 103 -14.74 4.43 -10.92
C LEU A 103 -13.23 4.43 -11.19
N HIS A 104 -12.80 4.37 -12.45
CA HIS A 104 -11.38 4.34 -12.85
C HIS A 104 -10.55 3.21 -12.21
N MET A 105 -11.21 2.11 -11.85
CA MET A 105 -10.60 0.93 -11.24
C MET A 105 -10.19 -0.11 -12.28
N ARG A 106 -9.12 -0.86 -11.98
CA ARG A 106 -8.59 -1.94 -12.83
C ARG A 106 -8.52 -3.23 -12.03
N SER A 107 -8.63 -4.36 -12.72
CA SER A 107 -8.44 -5.68 -12.11
C SER A 107 -6.95 -6.01 -12.08
N PHE A 108 -6.45 -6.37 -10.89
CA PHE A 108 -5.06 -6.80 -10.68
C PHE A 108 -5.01 -8.28 -10.29
N LYS A 109 -3.98 -8.99 -10.75
CA LYS A 109 -3.73 -10.38 -10.35
C LYS A 109 -2.99 -10.40 -9.01
N ARG A 110 -3.50 -11.15 -8.04
CA ARG A 110 -2.78 -11.41 -6.78
C ARG A 110 -1.55 -12.28 -7.09
N LYS A 111 -0.38 -11.84 -6.62
CA LYS A 111 0.86 -12.63 -6.68
C LYS A 111 0.96 -13.50 -5.43
N ARG A 112 1.46 -14.73 -5.58
CA ARG A 112 1.91 -15.54 -4.44
C ARG A 112 3.33 -15.10 -4.13
N VAL A 113 3.62 -14.88 -2.85
CA VAL A 113 4.95 -14.49 -2.34
C VAL A 113 5.19 -15.26 -1.05
N HIS A 114 6.45 -15.38 -0.64
CA HIS A 114 6.79 -15.96 0.66
C HIS A 114 6.15 -15.15 1.79
N HIS A 115 5.76 -15.85 2.85
CA HIS A 115 5.36 -15.18 4.08
C HIS A 115 6.62 -14.69 4.79
N ILE A 116 6.79 -13.36 4.86
CA ILE A 116 7.97 -12.72 5.46
C ILE A 116 7.56 -12.12 6.81
N THR A 117 8.19 -12.58 7.89
CA THR A 117 7.98 -12.05 9.24
C THR A 117 8.63 -10.69 9.42
N THR A 118 8.22 -9.91 10.43
CA THR A 118 8.79 -8.58 10.72
C THR A 118 10.31 -8.64 10.90
N LEU A 119 10.82 -9.64 11.63
CA LEU A 119 12.25 -9.85 11.81
C LEU A 119 13.00 -10.07 10.49
N VAL A 120 12.40 -10.82 9.56
CA VAL A 120 13.00 -11.07 8.24
C VAL A 120 13.00 -9.79 7.41
N LYS A 121 11.96 -8.95 7.51
CA LYS A 121 11.92 -7.62 6.88
C LYS A 121 13.06 -6.74 7.38
N GLU A 122 13.24 -6.60 8.69
CA GLU A 122 14.32 -5.81 9.27
C GLU A 122 15.69 -6.28 8.79
N LYS A 123 15.92 -7.60 8.80
CA LYS A 123 17.15 -8.20 8.25
C LYS A 123 17.34 -7.86 6.78
N ARG A 124 16.30 -7.95 5.96
CA ARG A 124 16.36 -7.58 4.54
C ARG A 124 16.72 -6.12 4.35
N ALA A 125 16.11 -5.23 5.12
CA ALA A 125 16.32 -3.80 5.07
C ALA A 125 17.75 -3.40 5.49
N SER A 126 18.22 -3.91 6.63
CA SER A 126 19.55 -3.66 7.17
C SER A 126 20.64 -4.17 6.21
N ARG A 127 20.51 -5.42 5.75
CA ARG A 127 21.43 -6.02 4.76
C ARG A 127 21.41 -5.28 3.42
N SER A 128 20.25 -4.82 2.96
CA SER A 128 20.15 -4.02 1.73
C SER A 128 20.88 -2.68 1.83
N LYS A 129 20.84 -2.01 3.00
CA LYS A 129 21.67 -0.82 3.26
C LYS A 129 23.17 -1.14 3.17
N GLY A 130 23.59 -2.27 3.73
CA GLY A 130 24.98 -2.74 3.65
C GLY A 130 25.44 -2.94 2.20
N LEU A 131 24.62 -3.63 1.40
CA LEU A 131 24.91 -3.86 -0.02
C LEU A 131 24.92 -2.58 -0.85
N LEU A 132 24.08 -1.58 -0.52
CA LEU A 132 24.14 -0.26 -1.15
C LEU A 132 25.48 0.45 -0.90
N LYS A 133 25.99 0.39 0.33
CA LYS A 133 27.32 0.95 0.66
C LYS A 133 28.42 0.23 -0.10
N ARG A 134 28.38 -1.11 -0.15
CA ARG A 134 29.36 -1.92 -0.87
C ARG A 134 29.39 -1.62 -2.36
N HIS A 135 28.21 -1.56 -2.98
CA HIS A 135 28.07 -1.16 -4.39
C HIS A 135 28.63 0.23 -4.65
N ALA A 136 28.39 1.21 -3.76
CA ALA A 136 28.90 2.57 -3.94
C ALA A 136 30.44 2.65 -3.97
N ILE A 137 31.13 1.72 -3.29
CA ILE A 137 32.59 1.66 -3.23
C ILE A 137 33.15 0.87 -4.43
N GLN A 138 32.61 -0.32 -4.71
CA GLN A 138 33.20 -1.26 -5.67
C GLN A 138 32.67 -1.11 -7.11
N GLY A 139 31.55 -0.38 -7.30
CA GLY A 139 30.85 -0.28 -8.58
C GLY A 139 30.14 -1.58 -8.99
N LEU A 140 29.14 -1.53 -9.88
CA LEU A 140 28.44 -2.74 -10.33
C LEU A 140 29.26 -3.63 -11.26
N ASN A 141 30.28 -3.08 -11.91
CA ASN A 141 31.09 -3.81 -12.90
C ASN A 141 31.97 -4.89 -12.26
N SER A 142 32.12 -4.87 -10.94
CA SER A 142 32.81 -5.89 -10.17
C SER A 142 31.86 -6.95 -9.60
N PHE A 143 30.53 -6.84 -9.77
CA PHE A 143 29.58 -7.81 -9.22
C PHE A 143 29.31 -8.95 -10.20
N LEU A 144 29.35 -10.18 -9.70
CA LEU A 144 28.89 -11.39 -10.35
C LEU A 144 27.71 -11.96 -9.56
N PHE A 145 26.52 -11.93 -10.18
CA PHE A 145 25.30 -12.54 -9.63
C PHE A 145 25.14 -13.95 -10.18
N SER A 146 24.79 -14.91 -9.33
CA SER A 146 24.63 -16.30 -9.73
C SER A 146 23.37 -16.93 -9.13
N ASP A 147 22.91 -18.00 -9.78
CA ASP A 147 21.76 -18.78 -9.33
C ASP A 147 21.72 -20.16 -10.01
N GLU A 148 20.98 -21.08 -9.40
CA GLU A 148 20.63 -22.37 -9.95
C GLU A 148 19.15 -22.45 -10.34
N LYS A 149 18.89 -22.87 -11.58
CA LYS A 149 17.52 -23.08 -12.06
C LYS A 149 17.35 -24.46 -12.66
N LEU A 150 16.24 -25.11 -12.26
CA LEU A 150 15.78 -26.34 -12.87
C LEU A 150 14.97 -26.02 -14.14
N PHE A 151 15.46 -26.49 -15.29
CA PHE A 151 14.76 -26.39 -16.57
C PHE A 151 14.15 -27.75 -16.93
N THR A 152 12.91 -27.76 -17.41
CA THR A 152 12.23 -28.97 -17.87
C THR A 152 12.20 -29.02 -19.40
N ILE A 153 11.98 -30.21 -19.96
CA ILE A 153 11.77 -30.38 -21.41
C ILE A 153 10.42 -29.84 -21.89
N GLU A 154 9.56 -29.35 -20.99
CA GLU A 154 8.23 -28.87 -21.32
C GLU A 154 8.29 -27.48 -21.96
N GLU A 155 7.22 -27.14 -22.69
CA GLU A 155 7.03 -25.81 -23.23
C GLU A 155 6.75 -24.81 -22.10
N ALA A 156 7.48 -23.70 -22.09
CA ALA A 156 7.24 -22.59 -21.19
C ALA A 156 5.92 -21.89 -21.56
N THR A 157 4.94 -21.98 -20.67
CA THR A 157 3.64 -21.33 -20.87
C THR A 157 3.48 -20.11 -19.98
N ASN A 158 3.00 -19.02 -20.57
CA ASN A 158 2.50 -17.86 -19.87
C ASN A 158 0.97 -17.78 -20.01
N PRO A 159 0.21 -18.25 -18.99
CA PRO A 159 -1.25 -18.25 -19.03
C PRO A 159 -1.90 -16.87 -19.21
N GLN A 160 -1.16 -15.75 -19.14
CA GLN A 160 -1.70 -14.42 -19.44
C GLN A 160 -1.65 -14.09 -20.93
N ASN A 161 -0.57 -14.50 -21.60
CA ASN A 161 -0.25 -14.10 -22.96
C ASN A 161 -0.52 -15.21 -23.99
N ASP A 162 -0.53 -16.47 -23.56
CA ASP A 162 -0.84 -17.61 -24.44
C ASP A 162 -2.33 -17.60 -24.75
N ARG A 163 -2.69 -16.98 -25.88
CA ARG A 163 -4.05 -16.79 -26.36
C ARG A 163 -4.11 -17.09 -27.84
N ILE A 164 -5.13 -17.83 -28.24
CA ILE A 164 -5.39 -18.17 -29.64
C ILE A 164 -6.62 -17.40 -30.10
N ILE A 165 -6.47 -16.69 -31.20
CA ILE A 165 -7.57 -15.99 -31.87
C ILE A 165 -8.11 -16.93 -32.94
N SER A 166 -9.40 -17.27 -32.84
CA SER A 166 -10.06 -18.18 -33.77
C SER A 166 -11.57 -17.93 -33.77
N SER A 167 -12.25 -18.26 -34.88
CA SER A 167 -13.70 -18.11 -35.04
C SER A 167 -14.50 -19.14 -34.23
N SER A 168 -13.95 -20.35 -34.04
CA SER A 168 -14.54 -21.41 -33.21
C SER A 168 -13.45 -22.38 -32.73
N ILE A 169 -13.68 -23.03 -31.59
CA ILE A 169 -12.74 -24.04 -31.07
C ILE A 169 -12.48 -25.20 -32.04
N SER A 170 -13.47 -25.55 -32.87
CA SER A 170 -13.37 -26.59 -33.90
C SER A 170 -12.43 -26.22 -35.05
N SER A 171 -12.20 -24.93 -35.30
CA SER A 171 -11.28 -24.45 -36.33
C SER A 171 -9.82 -24.36 -35.86
N ILE A 172 -9.56 -24.58 -34.57
CA ILE A 172 -8.20 -24.61 -34.01
C ILE A 172 -7.64 -26.02 -34.21
N PRO A 173 -6.46 -26.19 -34.83
CA PRO A 173 -5.75 -27.47 -34.86
C PRO A 173 -5.55 -28.02 -33.43
N GLU A 174 -5.72 -29.33 -33.23
CA GLU A 174 -5.73 -29.93 -31.89
C GLU A 174 -4.41 -29.70 -31.13
N GLU A 175 -3.30 -29.73 -31.86
CA GLU A 175 -1.95 -29.44 -31.38
C GLU A 175 -1.77 -28.01 -30.85
N LEU A 176 -2.61 -27.06 -31.27
CA LEU A 176 -2.60 -25.69 -30.74
C LEU A 176 -3.57 -25.51 -29.57
N ARG A 177 -4.56 -26.39 -29.41
CA ARG A 177 -5.56 -26.24 -28.33
C ARG A 177 -5.00 -26.57 -26.95
N TYR A 178 -4.00 -27.44 -26.88
CA TYR A 178 -3.51 -28.01 -25.64
C TYR A 178 -2.00 -27.92 -25.55
N VAL A 179 -1.51 -27.55 -24.36
CA VAL A 179 -0.11 -27.76 -23.98
C VAL A 179 -0.08 -28.98 -23.08
N SER A 180 0.54 -30.06 -23.57
CA SER A 180 0.68 -31.31 -22.85
C SER A 180 1.61 -31.14 -21.65
N ARG A 181 1.20 -31.67 -20.49
CA ARG A 181 2.05 -31.78 -19.30
C ARG A 181 2.44 -33.23 -19.08
N ILE A 182 3.72 -33.46 -18.83
CA ILE A 182 4.26 -34.80 -18.55
C ILE A 182 4.36 -34.94 -17.03
N GLN A 183 3.93 -36.08 -16.49
CA GLN A 183 4.15 -36.36 -15.08
C GLN A 183 5.64 -36.58 -14.84
N LYS A 184 6.26 -35.77 -13.96
CA LYS A 184 7.71 -35.77 -13.68
C LYS A 184 8.53 -35.59 -14.97
N PRO A 185 8.45 -34.41 -15.62
CA PRO A 185 9.17 -34.17 -16.86
C PRO A 185 10.68 -34.31 -16.62
N LEU A 186 11.38 -34.78 -17.66
CA LEU A 186 12.84 -34.74 -17.66
C LEU A 186 13.30 -33.30 -17.45
N SER A 187 14.28 -33.13 -16.57
CA SER A 187 14.79 -31.81 -16.19
C SER A 187 16.29 -31.84 -16.00
N VAL A 188 16.90 -30.65 -16.11
CA VAL A 188 18.31 -30.42 -15.88
C VAL A 188 18.47 -29.19 -14.99
N MET A 189 19.28 -29.32 -13.94
CA MET A 189 19.67 -28.21 -13.09
C MET A 189 20.84 -27.48 -13.72
N VAL A 190 20.72 -26.17 -13.84
CA VAL A 190 21.71 -25.31 -14.52
C VAL A 190 22.14 -24.22 -13.57
N TRP A 191 23.45 -24.10 -13.38
CA TRP A 191 24.06 -22.94 -12.73
C TRP A 191 24.56 -21.96 -13.78
N ALA A 192 24.37 -20.67 -13.52
CA ALA A 192 24.89 -19.60 -14.37
C ALA A 192 25.16 -18.33 -13.56
N GLY A 193 26.08 -17.50 -14.06
CA GLY A 193 26.37 -16.19 -13.50
C GLY A 193 26.36 -15.07 -14.54
N ILE A 194 26.02 -13.86 -14.11
CA ILE A 194 26.00 -12.65 -14.93
C ILE A 194 26.67 -11.47 -14.22
N SER A 195 27.23 -10.58 -15.02
CA SER A 195 27.74 -9.28 -14.61
C SER A 195 27.33 -8.20 -15.62
N SER A 196 27.52 -6.92 -15.30
CA SER A 196 27.30 -5.83 -16.26
C SER A 196 28.28 -5.86 -17.44
N ILE A 197 29.40 -6.59 -17.28
CA ILE A 197 30.48 -6.73 -18.27
C ILE A 197 30.46 -8.08 -19.02
N GLY A 198 29.72 -9.08 -18.56
CA GLY A 198 29.71 -10.40 -19.21
C GLY A 198 28.78 -11.42 -18.56
N ARG A 199 28.93 -12.68 -18.98
CA ARG A 199 28.24 -13.87 -18.45
C ARG A 199 29.19 -15.05 -18.36
N THR A 200 28.88 -16.00 -17.48
CA THR A 200 29.61 -17.26 -17.40
C THR A 200 29.13 -18.24 -18.47
N PRO A 201 29.89 -19.29 -18.78
CA PRO A 201 29.32 -20.50 -19.39
C PRO A 201 28.22 -21.09 -18.52
N LEU A 202 27.28 -21.82 -19.13
CA LEU A 202 26.29 -22.60 -18.39
C LEU A 202 26.94 -23.86 -17.83
N ILE A 203 26.71 -24.14 -16.55
CA ILE A 203 27.15 -25.38 -15.90
C ILE A 203 25.95 -26.29 -15.70
N PHE A 204 25.99 -27.47 -16.31
CA PHE A 204 24.94 -28.47 -16.20
C PHE A 204 25.29 -29.46 -15.10
N VAL A 205 24.46 -29.49 -14.05
CA VAL A 205 24.62 -30.48 -12.98
C VAL A 205 24.18 -31.86 -13.50
N PRO A 206 24.96 -32.93 -13.28
CA PRO A 206 24.60 -34.27 -13.73
C PRO A 206 23.26 -34.74 -13.16
N ALA A 207 22.54 -35.55 -13.93
CA ALA A 207 21.22 -36.05 -13.54
C ALA A 207 21.30 -36.88 -12.24
N GLY A 208 20.36 -36.66 -11.33
CA GLY A 208 20.28 -37.38 -10.05
C GLY A 208 21.22 -36.84 -8.95
N VAL A 209 22.15 -35.94 -9.29
CA VAL A 209 23.03 -35.30 -8.31
C VAL A 209 22.29 -34.18 -7.59
N LYS A 210 22.27 -34.22 -6.26
CA LYS A 210 21.81 -33.11 -5.44
C LYS A 210 22.98 -32.14 -5.22
N ILE A 211 22.72 -30.84 -5.31
CA ILE A 211 23.71 -29.82 -4.97
C ILE A 211 23.83 -29.77 -3.44
N ASP A 212 24.73 -30.58 -2.90
CA ASP A 212 25.19 -30.47 -1.52
C ASP A 212 26.46 -29.59 -1.44
N THR A 213 26.99 -29.39 -0.24
CA THR A 213 28.16 -28.55 -0.01
C THR A 213 29.38 -28.97 -0.82
N ARG A 214 29.62 -30.29 -0.94
CA ARG A 214 30.80 -30.82 -1.64
C ARG A 214 30.65 -30.64 -3.14
N THR A 215 29.51 -31.07 -3.66
CA THR A 215 29.16 -30.99 -5.08
C THR A 215 29.17 -29.55 -5.57
N TYR A 216 28.61 -28.62 -4.78
CA TYR A 216 28.63 -27.19 -5.11
C TYR A 216 30.06 -26.65 -5.23
N ARG A 217 30.94 -27.04 -4.30
CA ARG A 217 32.34 -26.60 -4.33
C ARG A 217 33.11 -27.16 -5.53
N GLU A 218 33.09 -28.48 -5.69
CA GLU A 218 33.92 -29.19 -6.69
C GLU A 218 33.41 -28.97 -8.12
N LEU A 219 32.08 -28.97 -8.35
CA LEU A 219 31.52 -28.88 -9.70
C LEU A 219 31.25 -27.43 -10.16
N ILE A 220 31.02 -26.50 -9.22
CA ILE A 220 30.61 -25.14 -9.55
C ILE A 220 31.67 -24.14 -9.11
N LEU A 221 31.94 -24.00 -7.81
CA LEU A 221 32.79 -22.89 -7.32
C LEU A 221 34.24 -22.97 -7.79
N GLU A 222 34.89 -24.13 -7.64
CA GLU A 222 36.31 -24.29 -7.97
C GLU A 222 36.60 -24.01 -9.46
N PRO A 223 35.86 -24.59 -10.42
CA PRO A 223 36.06 -24.29 -11.84
C PRO A 223 35.72 -22.85 -12.22
N VAL A 224 34.66 -22.28 -11.63
CA VAL A 224 34.16 -20.96 -12.01
C VAL A 224 35.02 -19.85 -11.46
N ILE A 225 35.24 -19.83 -10.14
CA ILE A 225 35.85 -18.68 -9.46
C ILE A 225 37.30 -18.51 -9.92
N GLN A 226 38.02 -19.62 -10.12
CA GLN A 226 39.41 -19.57 -10.60
C GLN A 226 39.51 -19.08 -12.05
N ASP A 227 38.59 -19.49 -12.92
CA ASP A 227 38.58 -19.07 -14.32
C ASP A 227 38.16 -17.60 -14.45
N LEU A 228 37.05 -17.19 -13.82
CA LEU A 228 36.48 -15.85 -13.94
C LEU A 228 37.41 -14.75 -13.42
N SER A 229 38.18 -15.04 -12.37
CA SER A 229 39.20 -14.13 -11.88
C SER A 229 40.17 -13.76 -13.00
N LYS A 230 40.59 -14.72 -13.84
CA LYS A 230 41.55 -14.50 -14.94
C LYS A 230 40.88 -13.98 -16.21
N THR A 231 39.67 -14.48 -16.53
CA THR A 231 38.99 -14.20 -17.79
C THR A 231 38.17 -12.90 -17.70
N MET A 232 36.96 -12.96 -17.13
CA MET A 232 35.99 -11.86 -17.11
C MET A 232 36.49 -10.63 -16.35
N PHE A 233 37.18 -10.83 -15.22
CA PHE A 233 37.61 -9.74 -14.34
C PHE A 233 39.10 -9.35 -14.52
N SER A 234 39.83 -10.03 -15.42
CA SER A 234 41.21 -9.69 -15.80
C SER A 234 42.16 -9.53 -14.59
N GLY A 235 42.04 -10.42 -13.61
CA GLY A 235 42.81 -10.46 -12.36
C GLY A 235 42.35 -9.47 -11.28
N LYS A 236 41.29 -8.68 -11.54
CA LYS A 236 40.76 -7.73 -10.56
C LYS A 236 39.83 -8.44 -9.56
N PRO A 237 39.78 -7.96 -8.30
CA PRO A 237 38.84 -8.48 -7.33
C PRO A 237 37.40 -8.24 -7.77
N PHE A 238 36.52 -9.19 -7.48
CA PHE A 238 35.11 -9.14 -7.85
C PHE A 238 34.22 -9.67 -6.73
N VAL A 239 33.04 -9.07 -6.61
CA VAL A 239 32.02 -9.45 -5.65
C VAL A 239 31.24 -10.63 -6.20
N PHE A 240 31.37 -11.78 -5.55
CA PHE A 240 30.57 -12.95 -5.89
C PHE A 240 29.31 -13.01 -5.03
N GLN A 241 28.15 -13.04 -5.68
CA GLN A 241 26.86 -13.23 -5.02
C GLN A 241 26.35 -14.66 -5.27
N GLN A 242 25.87 -15.27 -4.19
CA GLN A 242 25.11 -16.52 -4.16
C GLN A 242 23.94 -16.37 -3.17
N ASP A 243 22.92 -17.20 -3.26
CA ASP A 243 21.74 -17.10 -2.40
C ASP A 243 21.96 -17.76 -1.00
N GLY A 244 20.87 -17.87 -0.23
CA GLY A 244 20.89 -18.45 1.12
C GLY A 244 20.76 -19.97 1.19
N ALA A 245 20.97 -20.74 0.11
CA ALA A 245 20.79 -22.19 0.13
C ALA A 245 21.72 -22.89 1.17
N PRO A 246 21.34 -24.06 1.70
CA PRO A 246 22.14 -24.77 2.70
C PRO A 246 23.58 -25.08 2.24
N ALA A 247 23.78 -25.40 0.96
CA ALA A 247 25.12 -25.64 0.41
C ALA A 247 25.98 -24.37 0.38
N HIS A 248 25.37 -23.20 0.16
CA HIS A 248 26.04 -21.91 0.06
C HIS A 248 26.43 -21.36 1.44
N THR A 249 25.55 -21.59 2.42
CA THR A 249 25.68 -21.09 3.79
C THR A 249 26.48 -22.00 4.73
N SER A 250 26.90 -23.18 4.24
CA SER A 250 27.71 -24.13 5.00
C SER A 250 29.07 -23.52 5.38
N ASN A 251 29.60 -23.92 6.54
CA ASN A 251 30.89 -23.42 7.01
C ASN A 251 32.02 -23.75 6.04
N ALA A 252 31.98 -24.93 5.40
CA ALA A 252 32.99 -25.34 4.44
C ALA A 252 32.98 -24.48 3.17
N THR A 253 31.80 -24.16 2.62
CA THR A 253 31.67 -23.28 1.44
C THR A 253 32.11 -21.85 1.77
N GLN A 254 31.65 -21.31 2.90
CA GLN A 254 32.03 -19.96 3.33
C GLN A 254 33.53 -19.85 3.60
N ALA A 255 34.15 -20.86 4.23
CA ALA A 255 35.60 -20.88 4.46
C ALA A 255 36.39 -20.94 3.15
N TRP A 256 35.96 -21.77 2.20
CA TRP A 256 36.61 -21.85 0.89
C TRP A 256 36.54 -20.52 0.13
N LEU A 257 35.37 -19.85 0.14
CA LEU A 257 35.21 -18.55 -0.51
C LEU A 257 36.05 -17.45 0.14
N ARG A 258 36.19 -17.45 1.47
CA ARG A 258 37.10 -16.50 2.15
C ARG A 258 38.55 -16.62 1.66
N SER A 259 39.00 -17.85 1.37
CA SER A 259 40.37 -18.10 0.90
C SER A 259 40.56 -17.81 -0.59
N ASN A 260 39.53 -17.96 -1.43
CA ASN A 260 39.65 -17.94 -2.90
C ASN A 260 39.02 -16.70 -3.57
N ASN A 261 37.99 -16.11 -2.98
CA ASN A 261 37.38 -14.87 -3.43
C ASN A 261 36.82 -14.08 -2.23
N PRO A 262 37.69 -13.39 -1.45
CA PRO A 262 37.31 -12.78 -0.17
C PRO A 262 36.23 -11.70 -0.31
N ASP A 263 36.03 -11.15 -1.51
CA ASP A 263 35.01 -10.16 -1.82
C ASP A 263 33.60 -10.75 -2.07
N PHE A 264 33.38 -12.03 -1.85
CA PHE A 264 32.03 -12.61 -1.92
C PHE A 264 31.06 -12.01 -0.87
N ILE A 265 29.76 -12.09 -1.18
CA ILE A 265 28.70 -11.73 -0.24
C ILE A 265 28.50 -12.90 0.73
N GLN A 266 28.83 -12.67 2.00
CA GLN A 266 28.69 -13.66 3.06
C GLN A 266 27.21 -13.96 3.37
N LYS A 267 26.94 -15.09 4.03
CA LYS A 267 25.56 -15.48 4.39
C LYS A 267 24.86 -14.46 5.29
N GLU A 268 25.61 -13.70 6.08
CA GLU A 268 25.11 -12.61 6.93
C GLU A 268 24.82 -11.32 6.15
N GLU A 269 25.37 -11.16 4.94
CA GLU A 269 25.24 -9.96 4.12
C GLU A 269 24.09 -10.04 3.12
N TRP A 270 23.78 -11.23 2.58
CA TRP A 270 22.68 -11.37 1.61
C TRP A 270 21.30 -11.35 2.29
N PRO A 271 20.35 -10.50 1.87
CA PRO A 271 18.98 -10.46 2.41
C PRO A 271 18.25 -11.82 2.30
N PRO A 272 17.65 -12.35 3.39
CA PRO A 272 16.92 -13.63 3.35
C PRO A 272 15.63 -13.55 2.50
N TYR A 273 15.27 -14.64 1.82
CA TYR A 273 14.08 -14.75 0.95
C TYR A 273 13.99 -13.65 -0.11
N SER A 274 15.09 -13.37 -0.81
CA SER A 274 15.20 -12.18 -1.68
C SER A 274 15.46 -12.47 -3.16
N PRO A 275 14.64 -13.31 -3.84
CA PRO A 275 14.73 -13.46 -5.29
C PRO A 275 14.39 -12.14 -6.02
N ASP A 276 13.72 -11.21 -5.36
CA ASP A 276 13.46 -9.87 -5.88
C ASP A 276 14.72 -8.99 -6.00
N LEU A 277 15.83 -9.40 -5.39
CA LEU A 277 17.12 -8.70 -5.41
C LEU A 277 18.16 -9.35 -6.32
N ASN A 278 18.03 -10.63 -6.66
CA ASN A 278 18.98 -11.31 -7.54
C ASN A 278 18.60 -11.10 -9.03
N PRO A 279 19.45 -10.47 -9.86
CA PRO A 279 19.23 -10.31 -11.31
C PRO A 279 18.95 -11.59 -12.08
N MET A 280 19.51 -12.72 -11.62
CA MET A 280 19.20 -14.03 -12.18
C MET A 280 17.72 -14.37 -11.98
N ASP A 281 17.24 -14.33 -10.74
CA ASP A 281 15.85 -14.63 -10.37
C ASP A 281 14.81 -13.72 -11.02
N TYR A 282 14.93 -12.39 -10.84
CA TYR A 282 13.85 -11.48 -11.23
C TYR A 282 13.81 -11.17 -12.73
N SER A 283 14.82 -11.57 -13.50
CA SER A 283 14.95 -11.22 -14.92
C SER A 283 15.50 -12.36 -15.76
N ILE A 284 16.78 -12.70 -15.62
CA ILE A 284 17.51 -13.46 -16.64
C ILE A 284 17.03 -14.90 -16.75
N CYS A 285 16.77 -15.57 -15.62
CA CYS A 285 16.22 -16.92 -15.59
C CYS A 285 14.90 -17.04 -16.37
N SER A 286 14.01 -16.05 -16.24
CA SER A 286 12.73 -16.02 -16.96
C SER A 286 12.91 -15.76 -18.45
N ILE A 287 13.85 -14.90 -18.83
CA ILE A 287 14.18 -14.64 -20.25
C ILE A 287 14.73 -15.90 -20.91
N LEU A 288 15.69 -16.57 -20.25
CA LEU A 288 16.30 -17.78 -20.76
C LEU A 288 15.27 -18.90 -20.91
N GLU A 289 14.43 -19.14 -19.90
CA GLU A 289 13.36 -20.15 -19.94
C GLU A 289 12.36 -19.87 -21.07
N THR A 290 11.89 -18.62 -21.19
CA THR A 290 10.91 -18.25 -22.23
C THR A 290 11.47 -18.43 -23.64
N ARG A 291 12.77 -18.18 -23.85
CA ARG A 291 13.41 -18.34 -25.17
C ARG A 291 13.80 -19.79 -25.46
N ALA A 292 14.47 -20.44 -24.52
CA ALA A 292 15.02 -21.78 -24.72
C ALA A 292 13.91 -22.84 -24.76
N CYS A 293 12.88 -22.69 -23.92
CA CYS A 293 11.76 -23.61 -23.78
C CYS A 293 10.50 -23.08 -24.49
N LEU A 294 10.64 -22.24 -25.52
CA LEU A 294 9.50 -21.75 -26.32
C LEU A 294 8.70 -22.90 -26.97
N LYS A 295 9.35 -24.03 -27.20
CA LYS A 295 8.75 -25.29 -27.63
C LYS A 295 9.25 -26.40 -26.70
N SER A 296 8.49 -27.48 -26.61
CA SER A 296 8.95 -28.68 -25.90
C SER A 296 10.18 -29.31 -26.57
N HIS A 297 10.96 -30.02 -25.77
CA HIS A 297 12.14 -30.75 -26.20
C HIS A 297 11.90 -32.25 -26.14
N THR A 298 12.48 -32.99 -27.10
CA THR A 298 12.38 -34.45 -27.16
C THR A 298 13.25 -35.16 -26.12
N ASN A 299 14.34 -34.53 -25.68
CA ASN A 299 15.28 -35.08 -24.69
C ASN A 299 16.11 -33.97 -24.03
N ILE A 300 16.88 -34.33 -23.00
CA ILE A 300 17.74 -33.41 -22.23
C ILE A 300 18.82 -32.77 -23.11
N ASP A 301 19.40 -33.49 -24.08
CA ASP A 301 20.47 -32.93 -24.91
C ASP A 301 19.97 -31.84 -25.85
N SER A 302 18.76 -32.00 -26.39
CA SER A 302 18.07 -30.96 -27.15
C SER A 302 17.81 -29.72 -26.29
N LEU A 303 17.36 -29.91 -25.04
CA LEU A 303 17.17 -28.83 -24.07
C LEU A 303 18.49 -28.11 -23.76
N LYS A 304 19.57 -28.84 -23.45
CA LYS A 304 20.91 -28.27 -23.18
C LYS A 304 21.42 -27.44 -24.36
N LYS A 305 21.29 -27.96 -25.59
CA LYS A 305 21.67 -27.23 -26.82
C LYS A 305 20.86 -25.95 -27.00
N SER A 306 19.55 -26.00 -26.72
CA SER A 306 18.68 -24.82 -26.77
C SER A 306 19.09 -23.78 -25.74
N LEU A 307 19.34 -24.20 -24.49
CA LEU A 307 19.79 -23.34 -23.41
C LEU A 307 21.12 -22.65 -23.75
N CYS A 308 22.14 -23.39 -24.20
CA CYS A 308 23.42 -22.79 -24.60
C CYS A 308 23.25 -21.77 -25.74
N ARG A 309 22.46 -22.13 -26.77
CA ARG A 309 22.21 -21.24 -27.91
C ARG A 309 21.52 -19.95 -27.49
N GLU A 310 20.45 -20.05 -26.70
CA GLU A 310 19.70 -18.88 -26.28
C GLU A 310 20.43 -18.05 -25.21
N TRP A 311 21.24 -18.70 -24.37
CA TRP A 311 22.14 -18.03 -23.42
C TRP A 311 23.09 -17.07 -24.13
N GLU A 312 23.75 -17.52 -25.20
CA GLU A 312 24.65 -16.68 -26.00
C GLU A 312 23.93 -15.58 -26.77
N ARG A 313 22.65 -15.80 -27.13
CA ARG A 313 21.82 -14.81 -27.84
C ARG A 313 21.21 -13.73 -26.95
N ILE A 314 21.33 -13.82 -25.63
CA ILE A 314 20.91 -12.72 -24.75
C ILE A 314 21.90 -11.55 -24.95
N PRO A 315 21.49 -10.36 -25.41
CA PRO A 315 22.42 -9.24 -25.58
C PRO A 315 23.01 -8.78 -24.24
N GLN A 316 24.26 -8.33 -24.25
CA GLN A 316 24.95 -7.85 -23.04
C GLN A 316 24.22 -6.65 -22.41
N GLU A 317 23.52 -5.85 -23.21
CA GLU A 317 22.71 -4.72 -22.75
C GLU A 317 21.56 -5.16 -21.84
N ILE A 318 20.97 -6.34 -22.09
CA ILE A 318 19.93 -6.90 -21.23
C ILE A 318 20.51 -7.34 -19.88
N LEU A 319 21.69 -7.98 -19.89
CA LEU A 319 22.39 -8.39 -18.68
C LEU A 319 22.79 -7.17 -17.84
N ARG A 320 23.36 -6.16 -18.49
CA ARG A 320 23.72 -4.89 -17.87
C ARG A 320 22.50 -4.19 -17.28
N ALA A 321 21.41 -4.07 -18.02
CA ALA A 321 20.18 -3.43 -17.52
C ALA A 321 19.59 -4.17 -16.31
N ALA A 322 19.68 -5.51 -16.29
CA ALA A 322 19.30 -6.29 -15.11
C ALA A 322 20.21 -5.93 -13.92
N VAL A 323 21.53 -6.01 -14.06
CA VAL A 323 22.47 -5.67 -12.99
C VAL A 323 22.31 -4.21 -12.51
N GLU A 324 22.12 -3.25 -13.41
CA GLU A 324 21.89 -1.83 -13.09
C GLU A 324 20.57 -1.55 -12.36
N ALA A 325 19.61 -2.48 -12.41
CA ALA A 325 18.39 -2.39 -11.61
C ALA A 325 18.61 -2.75 -10.14
N PHE A 326 19.71 -3.44 -9.80
CA PHE A 326 19.99 -3.92 -8.45
C PHE A 326 20.00 -2.79 -7.39
N PRO A 327 20.72 -1.66 -7.55
CA PRO A 327 20.70 -0.60 -6.55
C PRO A 327 19.33 0.05 -6.36
N LYS A 328 18.56 0.19 -7.45
CA LYS A 328 17.19 0.73 -7.39
C LYS A 328 16.28 -0.20 -6.58
N ARG A 329 16.44 -1.52 -6.74
CA ARG A 329 15.70 -2.53 -5.98
C ARG A 329 16.10 -2.55 -4.51
N LEU A 330 17.40 -2.48 -4.19
CA LEU A 330 17.89 -2.35 -2.81
C LEU A 330 17.28 -1.14 -2.09
N LYS A 331 17.19 0.02 -2.78
CA LYS A 331 16.56 1.23 -2.23
C LYS A 331 15.06 1.04 -1.98
N ALA A 332 14.38 0.23 -2.77
CA ALA A 332 12.95 -0.02 -2.61
C ALA A 332 12.61 -0.89 -1.39
N VAL A 333 13.54 -1.74 -0.92
CA VAL A 333 13.34 -2.64 0.23
C VAL A 333 12.94 -1.88 1.51
N PRO A 334 13.67 -0.84 1.96
CA PRO A 334 13.27 0.02 3.08
C PRO A 334 11.87 0.65 2.95
N HIS A 335 11.52 1.11 1.75
CA HIS A 335 10.27 1.83 1.48
C HIS A 335 9.04 0.90 1.43
N LEU A 336 9.25 -0.42 1.43
CA LEU A 336 8.20 -1.42 1.61
C LEU A 336 7.88 -1.69 3.11
N GLY A 337 8.32 -0.78 4.00
CA GLY A 337 8.00 -0.79 5.44
C GLY A 337 9.02 -1.53 6.31
N GLU A 338 10.23 -1.80 5.80
CA GLU A 338 11.19 -2.71 6.44
C GLU A 338 12.28 -2.02 7.28
N CYS A 339 12.47 -0.69 7.16
CA CYS A 339 13.49 0.08 7.90
C CYS A 339 12.98 0.97 9.03
N ALA A 340 11.66 1.01 9.27
CA ALA A 340 11.10 1.96 10.24
C ALA A 340 11.58 1.65 11.66
N HIS A 341 11.72 0.38 12.05
CA HIS A 341 11.99 0.00 13.44
C HIS A 341 13.30 0.57 14.01
N GLU A 342 14.44 0.38 13.34
CA GLU A 342 15.76 0.89 13.80
C GLU A 342 15.77 2.42 13.96
N TYR A 343 15.10 3.13 13.05
CA TYR A 343 15.01 4.60 13.10
C TYR A 343 14.11 5.07 14.25
N LEU A 344 13.01 4.35 14.49
CA LEU A 344 12.08 4.64 15.57
C LEU A 344 12.71 4.35 16.94
N ASP A 345 13.44 3.24 17.07
CA ASP A 345 14.16 2.90 18.31
C ASP A 345 15.23 3.93 18.64
N LEU A 346 15.95 4.45 17.63
CA LEU A 346 16.87 5.57 17.82
C LEU A 346 16.16 6.80 18.36
N ILE A 347 14.98 7.16 17.83
CA ILE A 347 14.21 8.31 18.32
C ILE A 347 13.72 8.07 19.75
N LEU A 348 13.22 6.86 20.06
CA LEU A 348 12.80 6.49 21.43
C LEU A 348 13.97 6.61 22.42
N ASN A 349 15.17 6.18 22.03
CA ASN A 349 16.38 6.35 22.83
C ASN A 349 16.78 7.81 23.01
N ILE A 350 16.61 8.66 21.98
CA ILE A 350 16.83 10.10 22.09
C ILE A 350 15.81 10.74 23.05
N PHE A 351 14.55 10.29 23.04
CA PHE A 351 13.51 10.77 23.95
C PHE A 351 13.73 10.35 25.41
N ALA A 352 14.56 9.34 25.68
CA ALA A 352 14.91 8.93 27.04
C ALA A 352 15.75 9.98 27.79
N ASP A 353 16.47 10.84 27.05
CA ASP A 353 17.20 11.99 27.57
C ASP A 353 16.30 13.22 27.61
N GLU A 354 16.16 13.80 28.80
CA GLU A 354 15.30 14.95 29.06
C GLU A 354 15.72 16.21 28.28
N HIS A 355 17.02 16.40 28.05
CA HIS A 355 17.54 17.55 27.32
C HIS A 355 17.16 17.48 25.84
N TRP A 356 17.37 16.30 25.24
CA TRP A 356 17.01 16.07 23.83
C TRP A 356 15.50 16.08 23.62
N ARG A 357 14.74 15.52 24.55
CA ARG A 357 13.29 15.60 24.55
C ARG A 357 12.82 17.06 24.56
N SER A 358 13.32 17.87 25.49
CA SER A 358 12.98 19.31 25.61
C SER A 358 13.39 20.11 24.36
N TYR A 359 14.58 19.83 23.82
CA TYR A 359 15.05 20.42 22.57
C TYR A 359 14.11 20.10 21.40
N LEU A 360 13.81 18.82 21.17
CA LEU A 360 12.94 18.40 20.06
C LEU A 360 11.50 18.91 20.23
N SER A 361 11.01 18.95 21.47
CA SER A 361 9.76 19.57 21.85
C SER A 361 9.70 21.05 21.42
N SER A 362 10.73 21.84 21.77
CA SER A 362 10.83 23.26 21.40
C SER A 362 10.93 23.50 19.88
N ARG A 363 11.43 22.51 19.13
CA ARG A 363 11.52 22.55 17.66
C ARG A 363 10.20 22.18 16.96
N GLY A 364 9.13 21.91 17.71
CA GLY A 364 7.81 21.59 17.16
C GLY A 364 7.64 20.13 16.72
N THR A 365 8.44 19.20 17.27
CA THR A 365 8.38 17.78 16.90
C THR A 365 7.00 17.15 17.16
N PHE A 366 6.24 17.63 18.16
CA PHE A 366 4.86 17.21 18.43
C PHE A 366 3.93 17.41 17.22
N LEU A 367 4.01 18.58 16.57
CA LEU A 367 3.17 18.90 15.41
C LEU A 367 3.57 18.07 14.20
N ILE A 368 4.87 17.80 14.03
CA ILE A 368 5.37 16.93 12.97
C ILE A 368 4.83 15.51 13.17
N LEU A 369 4.95 14.96 14.38
CA LEU A 369 4.43 13.63 14.70
C LEU A 369 2.91 13.56 14.55
N GLY A 370 2.18 14.56 15.06
CA GLY A 370 0.72 14.65 14.90
C GLY A 370 0.30 14.65 13.42
N ASN A 371 0.95 15.47 12.59
CA ASN A 371 0.67 15.53 11.15
C ASN A 371 1.03 14.23 10.41
N LEU A 372 2.12 13.57 10.81
CA LEU A 372 2.50 12.26 10.25
C LEU A 372 1.47 11.18 10.61
N ILE A 373 1.00 11.16 11.86
CA ILE A 373 -0.08 10.25 12.29
C ILE A 373 -1.35 10.56 11.48
N PHE A 374 -1.75 11.82 11.38
CA PHE A 374 -2.92 12.24 10.59
C PHE A 374 -2.81 11.82 9.12
N SER A 375 -1.66 12.03 8.48
CA SER A 375 -1.40 11.60 7.11
C SER A 375 -1.50 10.08 6.95
N GLU A 376 -0.92 9.31 7.88
CA GLU A 376 -0.95 7.84 7.80
C GLU A 376 -2.35 7.30 8.07
N VAL A 377 -3.09 7.89 9.01
CA VAL A 377 -4.49 7.54 9.27
C VAL A 377 -5.35 7.83 8.05
N ASN A 378 -5.22 9.01 7.41
CA ASN A 378 -5.95 9.31 6.17
C ASN A 378 -5.62 8.34 5.05
N LYS A 379 -4.36 7.92 4.94
CA LYS A 379 -3.95 6.88 4.01
C LYS A 379 -4.57 5.53 4.36
N ILE A 380 -4.63 5.15 5.64
CA ILE A 380 -5.34 3.93 6.07
C ILE A 380 -6.83 4.04 5.76
N THR A 381 -7.50 5.14 6.08
CA THR A 381 -8.92 5.35 5.78
C THR A 381 -9.18 5.29 4.28
N PHE A 382 -8.32 5.93 3.47
CA PHE A 382 -8.36 5.84 2.01
C PHE A 382 -8.14 4.41 1.52
N LEU A 383 -7.20 3.67 2.11
CA LEU A 383 -6.91 2.29 1.76
C LEU A 383 -8.04 1.36 2.19
N GLU A 384 -8.64 1.52 3.35
CA GLU A 384 -9.87 0.82 3.74
C GLU A 384 -11.02 1.14 2.78
N ASP A 385 -11.02 2.35 2.21
CA ASP A 385 -12.00 2.80 1.24
C ASP A 385 -11.78 2.26 -0.18
N THR A 386 -10.56 1.86 -0.52
CA THR A 386 -10.14 1.53 -1.89
C THR A 386 -9.58 0.11 -2.07
N THR A 387 -9.13 -0.52 -0.98
CA THR A 387 -8.39 -1.78 -0.94
C THR A 387 -8.81 -2.63 0.27
N ILE A 388 -8.98 -3.95 0.09
CA ILE A 388 -9.17 -4.88 1.22
C ILE A 388 -7.95 -5.74 1.32
N THR A 389 -6.94 -5.07 1.80
CA THR A 389 -5.74 -5.67 2.30
C THR A 389 -5.60 -5.17 3.72
N VAL A 390 -5.57 -6.10 4.67
CA VAL A 390 -5.13 -5.80 6.04
C VAL A 390 -3.60 -5.78 5.96
N ASP A 391 -3.05 -4.58 5.75
CA ASP A 391 -1.60 -4.42 5.77
C ASP A 391 -1.16 -4.14 7.20
N VAL A 392 -0.63 -5.17 7.85
CA VAL A 392 -0.13 -5.12 9.23
C VAL A 392 0.98 -4.08 9.40
N SER A 393 1.67 -3.69 8.32
CA SER A 393 2.70 -2.64 8.35
C SER A 393 2.13 -1.22 8.51
N LEU A 394 0.90 -0.97 8.04
CA LEU A 394 0.23 0.31 8.23
C LEU A 394 -0.19 0.50 9.70
N GLY A 395 -0.79 -0.54 10.30
CA GLY A 395 -1.10 -0.55 11.73
C GLY A 395 0.15 -0.42 12.60
N TYR A 396 1.28 -1.00 12.19
CA TYR A 396 2.55 -0.81 12.86
C TYR A 396 3.05 0.64 12.81
N THR A 397 2.98 1.30 11.65
CA THR A 397 3.46 2.68 11.49
C THR A 397 2.69 3.65 12.38
N ILE A 398 1.36 3.56 12.38
CA ILE A 398 0.51 4.39 13.26
C ILE A 398 0.76 4.06 14.74
N ASN A 399 0.86 2.77 15.08
CA ASN A 399 1.16 2.34 16.44
C ASN A 399 2.47 2.93 16.94
N MET A 400 3.51 2.96 16.12
CA MET A 400 4.81 3.52 16.50
C MET A 400 4.82 5.05 16.55
N LEU A 401 4.21 5.73 15.57
CA LEU A 401 4.12 7.20 15.60
C LEU A 401 3.28 7.70 16.77
N SER A 402 2.18 7.01 17.10
CA SER A 402 1.38 7.31 18.30
C SER A 402 2.15 7.04 19.59
N THR A 403 2.97 5.98 19.65
CA THR A 403 3.89 5.75 20.78
C THR A 403 4.91 6.87 20.92
N LEU A 404 5.52 7.32 19.82
CA LEU A 404 6.47 8.44 19.84
C LEU A 404 5.83 9.73 20.33
N LEU A 405 4.64 10.07 19.81
CA LEU A 405 3.91 11.25 20.23
C LEU A 405 3.56 11.17 21.72
N TYR A 406 3.08 10.01 22.17
CA TYR A 406 2.74 9.77 23.57
C TYR A 406 3.96 9.91 24.50
N GLN A 407 5.10 9.32 24.15
CA GLN A 407 6.32 9.42 24.95
C GLN A 407 6.93 10.81 24.96
N LEU A 408 6.81 11.56 23.87
CA LEU A 408 7.23 12.96 23.82
C LEU A 408 6.36 13.81 24.76
N MET A 409 5.09 13.44 24.98
CA MET A 409 4.11 14.19 25.78
C MET A 409 4.07 13.80 27.28
N CYS A 410 4.33 12.54 27.64
CA CYS A 410 4.22 12.07 29.03
C CYS A 410 5.56 12.06 29.80
N PRO A 411 5.62 12.52 31.07
CA PRO A 411 6.78 12.35 31.95
C PRO A 411 7.03 10.87 32.34
N LYS A 412 8.27 10.57 32.78
CA LYS A 412 8.82 9.21 33.02
C LYS A 412 8.03 8.30 33.99
N SER A 413 7.04 8.80 34.75
CA SER A 413 6.36 8.03 35.80
C SER A 413 5.31 7.01 35.33
N LEU A 414 4.87 7.04 34.06
CA LEU A 414 3.92 6.05 33.50
C LEU A 414 4.59 4.92 32.68
N ILE A 415 5.92 4.88 32.59
CA ILE A 415 6.64 4.12 31.55
C ILE A 415 6.92 2.64 31.93
N ASN A 416 6.84 2.25 33.19
CA ASN A 416 7.27 0.90 33.63
C ASN A 416 6.34 -0.28 33.25
N GLY A 417 5.29 -0.06 32.43
CA GLY A 417 4.36 -1.12 32.01
C GLY A 417 4.41 -1.55 30.55
N LEU A 418 5.16 -0.87 29.67
CA LEU A 418 5.00 -1.03 28.22
C LEU A 418 6.23 -1.51 27.44
N VAL A 419 7.33 -1.85 28.12
CA VAL A 419 8.48 -2.49 27.47
C VAL A 419 9.05 -3.61 28.36
N THR A 420 8.46 -4.80 28.25
CA THR A 420 9.23 -6.04 28.33
C THR A 420 8.93 -6.86 27.07
N PRO A 421 9.95 -7.20 26.26
CA PRO A 421 9.80 -8.27 25.28
C PRO A 421 9.82 -9.59 26.06
N ASN A 422 8.67 -10.27 26.14
CA ASN A 422 8.62 -11.67 26.58
C ASN A 422 9.47 -12.51 25.63
N ASN A 423 10.69 -12.80 26.04
CA ASN A 423 11.55 -13.86 25.51
C ASN A 423 11.36 -15.08 26.41
N GLU A 424 10.34 -15.90 26.14
CA GLU A 424 10.04 -17.22 26.74
C GLU A 424 8.65 -17.58 26.16
N GLU A 425 8.32 -18.69 25.48
CA GLU A 425 8.89 -20.04 25.33
C GLU A 425 8.41 -20.65 23.99
N ASN A 426 9.18 -21.60 23.47
CA ASN A 426 8.68 -22.72 22.67
C ASN A 426 8.63 -23.93 23.61
N SER A 427 7.45 -24.45 23.98
CA SER A 427 7.25 -25.89 24.21
C SER A 427 5.78 -26.25 24.40
N ASP A 428 5.33 -27.17 23.53
CA ASP A 428 4.38 -28.25 23.74
C ASP A 428 2.92 -28.03 24.19
N PHE A 429 2.14 -28.97 23.68
CA PHE A 429 0.71 -29.18 23.84
C PHE A 429 0.28 -29.44 25.30
N ASP A 430 -0.95 -29.00 25.56
CA ASP A 430 -2.01 -29.65 26.35
C ASP A 430 -2.32 -29.15 27.79
N LYS A 431 -3.64 -28.89 27.95
CA LYS A 431 -4.50 -28.92 29.15
C LYS A 431 -4.73 -27.67 30.02
N GLN A 432 -6.03 -27.35 30.04
CA GLN A 432 -6.88 -27.00 31.19
C GLN A 432 -6.87 -25.58 31.77
N SER A 433 -8.03 -24.93 31.53
CA SER A 433 -8.86 -24.11 32.43
C SER A 433 -8.26 -23.03 33.35
N SER A 434 -9.00 -21.92 33.36
CA SER A 434 -9.22 -20.97 34.48
C SER A 434 -8.04 -20.12 34.95
N ASN A 435 -7.97 -18.88 34.45
CA ASN A 435 -8.19 -17.64 35.23
C ASN A 435 -7.68 -16.42 34.45
N CYS A 436 -8.60 -15.59 33.95
CA CYS A 436 -8.27 -14.23 33.52
C CYS A 436 -8.35 -13.30 34.74
N PRO A 437 -7.31 -12.54 35.11
CA PRO A 437 -7.45 -11.50 36.11
C PRO A 437 -8.24 -10.33 35.52
N ASN A 438 -9.37 -10.06 36.16
CA ASN A 438 -10.30 -8.98 35.85
C ASN A 438 -9.68 -7.69 36.42
N ILE A 439 -9.04 -6.86 35.59
CA ILE A 439 -8.58 -5.53 36.02
C ILE A 439 -9.77 -4.57 35.96
N LYS A 440 -10.66 -4.68 36.96
CA LYS A 440 -11.48 -3.56 37.43
C LYS A 440 -10.77 -2.99 38.65
N GLY A 441 -9.90 -2.01 38.42
CA GLY A 441 -9.31 -1.20 39.48
C GLY A 441 -9.65 0.26 39.20
N ASN A 442 -10.52 0.85 40.02
CA ASN A 442 -10.69 2.31 40.08
C ASN A 442 -9.32 2.93 40.39
N ILE A 443 -8.76 3.68 39.44
CA ILE A 443 -7.60 4.54 39.70
C ILE A 443 -8.16 5.85 40.25
N SER A 444 -8.16 5.97 41.58
CA SER A 444 -8.30 7.27 42.24
C SER A 444 -6.97 8.01 42.08
N LEU A 445 -6.93 9.02 41.21
CA LEU A 445 -5.81 9.95 41.09
C LEU A 445 -5.93 11.00 42.21
N GLU A 446 -5.03 10.93 43.19
CA GLU A 446 -4.75 12.04 44.10
C GLU A 446 -4.14 13.22 43.31
N PRO A 447 -4.59 14.47 43.51
CA PRO A 447 -4.17 15.61 42.71
C PRO A 447 -2.88 16.22 43.27
N SER A 448 -1.73 15.61 42.99
CA SER A 448 -0.45 16.31 43.14
C SER A 448 0.58 15.79 42.14
N GLU A 449 1.30 16.73 41.51
CA GLU A 449 2.34 16.56 40.47
C GLU A 449 1.89 16.54 38.99
N THR A 450 1.04 17.50 38.62
CA THR A 450 0.92 17.98 37.22
C THR A 450 2.02 18.99 36.90
N LEU A 451 3.27 18.54 36.69
CA LEU A 451 4.24 19.37 35.96
C LEU A 451 4.05 19.11 34.44
N CYS A 452 3.09 19.83 33.85
CA CYS A 452 3.07 20.00 32.40
C CYS A 452 4.28 20.86 32.01
N ASP A 453 5.20 20.29 31.23
CA ASP A 453 6.36 20.98 30.68
C ASP A 453 5.92 22.33 30.04
N PRO A 454 6.56 23.49 30.31
CA PRO A 454 6.13 24.79 29.77
C PRO A 454 6.00 24.81 28.24
N ILE A 455 6.81 23.98 27.57
CA ILE A 455 6.82 23.79 26.12
C ILE A 455 5.53 23.09 25.62
N PHE A 456 4.94 22.21 26.44
CA PHE A 456 3.70 21.52 26.11
C PHE A 456 2.50 22.47 26.07
N LEU A 457 2.41 23.38 27.03
CA LEU A 457 1.33 24.38 27.11
C LEU A 457 1.29 25.26 25.85
N GLN A 458 2.45 25.54 25.24
CA GLN A 458 2.55 26.35 24.02
C GLN A 458 1.97 25.66 22.76
N HIS A 459 1.95 24.32 22.73
CA HIS A 459 1.51 23.55 21.55
C HIS A 459 0.18 22.82 21.74
N LYS A 460 -0.42 22.90 22.93
CA LYS A 460 -1.65 22.20 23.33
C LYS A 460 -2.82 22.48 22.38
N SER A 461 -3.13 23.75 22.12
CA SER A 461 -4.22 24.20 21.24
C SER A 461 -4.05 23.75 19.79
N ALA A 462 -2.83 23.77 19.27
CA ALA A 462 -2.52 23.35 17.90
C ALA A 462 -2.58 21.82 17.71
N LEU A 463 -2.32 21.05 18.76
CA LEU A 463 -2.28 19.58 18.71
C LEU A 463 -3.67 18.95 18.93
N LEU A 464 -4.52 19.60 19.73
CA LEU A 464 -5.89 19.15 20.03
C LEU A 464 -6.72 18.78 18.79
N PRO A 465 -6.86 19.63 17.75
CA PRO A 465 -7.64 19.28 16.56
C PRO A 465 -7.03 18.11 15.78
N ILE A 466 -5.69 17.99 15.76
CA ILE A 466 -4.98 16.93 15.03
C ILE A 466 -5.22 15.57 15.70
N VAL A 467 -5.03 15.49 17.03
CA VAL A 467 -5.22 14.24 17.79
C VAL A 467 -6.69 13.83 17.77
N PHE A 468 -7.60 14.79 17.82
CA PHE A 468 -9.04 14.53 17.75
C PHE A 468 -9.44 13.92 16.41
N ASP A 469 -8.95 14.49 15.31
CA ASP A 469 -9.17 13.96 13.97
C ASP A 469 -8.58 12.57 13.76
N VAL A 470 -7.39 12.32 14.31
CA VAL A 470 -6.76 11.00 14.31
C VAL A 470 -7.64 9.99 15.04
N TYR A 471 -8.08 10.30 16.26
CA TYR A 471 -8.91 9.40 17.07
C TYR A 471 -10.23 9.05 16.37
N LEU A 472 -10.94 10.07 15.85
CA LEU A 472 -12.18 9.87 15.09
C LEU A 472 -11.95 8.98 13.87
N SER A 473 -10.87 9.22 13.14
CA SER A 473 -10.55 8.48 11.92
C SER A 473 -10.14 7.03 12.20
N LEU A 474 -9.44 6.77 13.30
CA LEU A 474 -9.13 5.40 13.77
C LEU A 474 -10.38 4.65 14.25
N LYS A 475 -11.27 5.31 15.03
CA LYS A 475 -12.52 4.70 15.52
C LYS A 475 -13.48 4.35 14.38
N ARG A 476 -13.39 5.06 13.24
CA ARG A 476 -14.13 4.80 12.00
C ARG A 476 -13.64 3.57 11.22
N LEU A 477 -12.47 3.03 11.52
CA LEU A 477 -11.95 1.85 10.83
C LEU A 477 -12.76 0.61 11.23
N VAL A 478 -13.25 -0.12 10.23
CA VAL A 478 -14.09 -1.32 10.39
C VAL A 478 -13.34 -2.57 9.92
N VAL A 479 -12.57 -2.45 8.83
CA VAL A 479 -11.87 -3.58 8.19
C VAL A 479 -10.44 -3.73 8.72
N GLN A 480 -9.78 -2.63 9.09
CA GLN A 480 -8.38 -2.66 9.58
C GLN A 480 -8.25 -2.65 11.11
N ARG A 481 -9.19 -3.23 11.87
CA ARG A 481 -9.06 -3.39 13.34
C ARG A 481 -8.05 -4.48 13.71
N THR A 482 -6.77 -4.12 13.62
CA THR A 482 -5.69 -4.95 14.18
C THR A 482 -5.42 -4.51 15.62
N LYS A 483 -4.88 -5.40 16.47
CA LYS A 483 -4.47 -5.06 17.84
C LYS A 483 -3.63 -3.78 17.91
N ARG A 484 -2.70 -3.58 16.96
CA ARG A 484 -1.86 -2.38 16.86
C ARG A 484 -2.64 -1.09 16.56
N ILE A 485 -3.73 -1.19 15.82
CA ILE A 485 -4.62 -0.05 15.55
C ILE A 485 -5.50 0.25 16.76
N GLU A 486 -5.93 -0.77 17.49
CA GLU A 486 -6.64 -0.62 18.76
C GLU A 486 -5.74 0.01 19.82
N ASP A 487 -4.49 -0.45 19.95
CA ASP A 487 -3.47 0.11 20.84
C ASP A 487 -3.17 1.58 20.49
N ALA A 488 -3.07 1.90 19.19
CA ALA A 488 -2.90 3.28 18.73
C ALA A 488 -4.13 4.15 19.04
N GLN A 489 -5.33 3.63 18.80
CA GLN A 489 -6.59 4.32 19.09
C GLN A 489 -6.70 4.65 20.57
N GLN A 490 -6.38 3.69 21.45
CA GLN A 490 -6.36 3.90 22.89
C GLN A 490 -5.35 4.98 23.29
N ARG A 491 -4.12 4.94 22.75
CA ARG A 491 -3.13 6.00 23.04
C ARG A 491 -3.58 7.38 22.58
N THR A 492 -4.18 7.52 21.39
CA THR A 492 -4.76 8.82 20.99
C THR A 492 -5.92 9.25 21.86
N PHE A 493 -6.67 8.30 22.43
CA PHE A 493 -7.72 8.62 23.40
C PHE A 493 -7.11 9.16 24.70
N ASP A 494 -6.10 8.52 25.25
CA ASP A 494 -5.40 8.96 26.46
C ASP A 494 -4.76 10.35 26.24
N LEU A 495 -4.22 10.60 25.04
CA LEU A 495 -3.72 11.93 24.65
C LEU A 495 -4.82 12.98 24.59
N LEU A 496 -6.02 12.62 24.12
CA LEU A 496 -7.15 13.54 24.13
C LEU A 496 -7.57 13.90 25.54
N GLU A 497 -7.63 12.93 26.46
CA GLU A 497 -7.91 13.20 27.87
C GLU A 497 -6.83 14.11 28.48
N LEU A 498 -5.56 13.92 28.15
CA LEU A 498 -4.49 14.82 28.59
C LEU A 498 -4.62 16.25 28.01
N LEU A 499 -5.00 16.36 26.74
CA LEU A 499 -5.17 17.66 26.07
C LEU A 499 -6.45 18.40 26.51
N THR A 500 -7.42 17.70 27.07
CA THR A 500 -8.72 18.25 27.50
C THR A 500 -8.90 18.29 29.02
N SER A 501 -8.00 17.65 29.77
CA SER A 501 -7.89 17.83 31.22
C SER A 501 -7.27 19.19 31.52
N GLY A 502 -8.04 20.03 32.20
CA GLY A 502 -7.63 21.38 32.57
C GLY A 502 -8.80 22.37 32.74
N THR A 503 -8.50 23.64 32.47
CA THR A 503 -9.31 24.84 32.70
C THR A 503 -10.62 24.88 31.91
N LEU A 504 -11.54 25.75 32.30
CA LEU A 504 -12.86 25.88 31.66
C LEU A 504 -12.72 26.37 30.20
N GLU A 505 -11.68 27.15 29.93
CA GLU A 505 -11.28 27.65 28.60
C GLU A 505 -10.86 26.51 27.67
N GLU A 506 -10.06 25.55 28.14
CA GLU A 506 -9.61 24.39 27.35
C GLU A 506 -10.78 23.45 27.01
N ARG A 507 -11.73 23.29 27.94
CA ARG A 507 -12.98 22.55 27.67
C ARG A 507 -13.85 23.28 26.63
N ARG A 508 -13.92 24.61 26.69
CA ARG A 508 -14.63 25.42 25.68
C ARG A 508 -14.00 25.28 24.30
N GLU A 509 -12.68 25.33 24.21
CA GLU A 509 -11.94 25.16 22.94
C GLU A 509 -12.23 23.78 22.32
N PHE A 510 -12.24 22.72 23.13
CA PHE A 510 -12.62 21.39 22.67
C PHE A 510 -14.07 21.31 22.17
N ILE A 511 -15.01 21.95 22.86
CA ILE A 511 -16.42 22.01 22.44
C ILE A 511 -16.56 22.74 21.10
N VAL A 512 -15.85 23.85 20.90
CA VAL A 512 -15.85 24.60 19.62
C VAL A 512 -15.36 23.70 18.48
N ILE A 513 -14.23 23.00 18.68
CA ILE A 513 -13.69 22.05 17.70
C ILE A 513 -14.71 20.93 17.39
N CYS A 514 -15.39 20.38 18.40
CA CYS A 514 -16.44 19.37 18.20
C CYS A 514 -17.60 19.89 17.35
N ILE A 515 -18.09 21.11 17.63
CA ILE A 515 -19.20 21.73 16.89
C ILE A 515 -18.80 22.03 15.45
N GLU A 516 -17.62 22.62 15.25
CA GLU A 516 -17.08 22.89 13.92
C GLU A 516 -16.96 21.59 13.12
N LYS A 517 -16.45 20.52 13.74
CA LYS A 517 -16.33 19.22 13.06
C LYS A 517 -17.68 18.64 12.67
N LEU A 518 -18.69 18.70 13.55
CA LEU A 518 -20.05 18.26 13.27
C LEU A 518 -20.64 18.95 12.03
N SER A 519 -20.36 20.24 11.84
CA SER A 519 -20.83 21.01 10.68
C SER A 519 -20.23 20.56 9.35
N HIS A 520 -19.08 19.87 9.38
CA HIS A 520 -18.35 19.39 8.22
C HIS A 520 -18.41 17.87 8.02
N VAL A 521 -19.15 17.13 8.87
CA VAL A 521 -19.34 15.68 8.71
C VAL A 521 -20.22 15.39 7.49
N ALA A 522 -19.73 14.55 6.58
CA ALA A 522 -20.53 14.12 5.43
C ALA A 522 -21.77 13.33 5.87
N SER A 523 -22.93 13.54 5.24
CA SER A 523 -24.21 12.86 5.55
C SER A 523 -24.20 11.32 5.46
N THR A 524 -23.09 10.73 5.00
CA THR A 524 -22.86 9.28 4.99
C THR A 524 -22.08 8.75 6.18
N ASP A 525 -21.53 9.63 7.02
CA ASP A 525 -20.72 9.29 8.18
C ASP A 525 -21.57 9.40 9.45
N ILE A 526 -22.11 8.25 9.86
CA ILE A 526 -22.98 8.13 11.04
C ILE A 526 -22.18 7.87 12.32
N THR A 527 -20.88 7.57 12.21
CA THR A 527 -20.03 7.16 13.33
C THR A 527 -19.41 8.38 14.01
N SER A 528 -18.89 9.34 13.24
CA SER A 528 -18.32 10.57 13.81
C SER A 528 -19.29 11.35 14.72
N PRO A 529 -20.57 11.58 14.36
CA PRO A 529 -21.51 12.31 15.22
C PRO A 529 -21.79 11.60 16.55
N VAL A 530 -21.88 10.27 16.55
CA VAL A 530 -22.08 9.47 17.77
C VAL A 530 -20.86 9.56 18.68
N VAL A 531 -19.65 9.47 18.12
CA VAL A 531 -18.40 9.56 18.89
C VAL A 531 -18.17 10.96 19.45
N ILE A 532 -18.47 11.99 18.66
CA ILE A 532 -18.40 13.39 19.11
C ILE A 532 -19.40 13.62 20.25
N PHE A 533 -20.62 13.08 20.13
CA PHE A 533 -21.62 13.14 21.19
C PHE A 533 -21.18 12.39 22.46
N GLU A 534 -20.66 11.16 22.34
CA GLU A 534 -20.07 10.41 23.46
C GLU A 534 -18.96 11.21 24.15
N GLY A 535 -18.10 11.89 23.37
CA GLY A 535 -17.04 12.75 23.88
C GLY A 535 -17.58 13.96 24.63
N LEU A 536 -18.54 14.69 24.06
CA LEU A 536 -19.17 15.85 24.68
C LEU A 536 -19.90 15.49 25.98
N CYS A 537 -20.57 14.34 26.02
CA CYS A 537 -21.27 13.85 27.21
C CYS A 537 -20.33 13.50 28.37
N ARG A 538 -19.05 13.22 28.12
CA ARG A 538 -18.05 12.95 29.17
C ARG A 538 -17.54 14.21 29.87
N PHE A 539 -17.62 15.38 29.23
CA PHE A 539 -17.14 16.65 29.79
C PHE A 539 -18.24 17.56 30.36
N ALA A 540 -19.50 17.16 30.19
CA ALA A 540 -20.70 17.92 30.50
C ALA A 540 -21.29 17.55 31.88
N SER A 541 -21.45 18.54 32.78
CA SER A 541 -22.41 18.44 33.89
C SER A 541 -23.85 18.41 33.33
N ILE A 542 -24.80 17.85 34.09
CA ILE A 542 -26.22 17.57 33.75
C ILE A 542 -26.92 18.64 32.88
N VAL A 543 -26.60 19.94 33.05
CA VAL A 543 -27.17 21.06 32.28
C VAL A 543 -26.79 21.07 30.79
N ILE A 544 -25.59 20.60 30.43
CA ILE A 544 -25.10 20.55 29.04
C ILE A 544 -25.68 19.34 28.30
N ILE A 545 -26.06 18.27 29.00
CA ILE A 545 -26.70 17.08 28.41
C ILE A 545 -28.04 17.47 27.78
N SER A 546 -28.81 18.37 28.41
CA SER A 546 -30.06 18.90 27.87
C SER A 546 -29.88 19.73 26.60
N LEU A 547 -28.82 20.56 26.53
CA LEU A 547 -28.47 21.34 25.33
C LEU A 547 -27.92 20.46 24.19
N CYS A 548 -27.11 19.44 24.52
CA CYS A 548 -26.63 18.44 23.57
C CYS A 548 -27.78 17.59 23.01
N SER A 549 -28.78 17.24 23.83
CA SER A 549 -30.00 16.56 23.37
C SER A 549 -30.82 17.43 22.41
N LEU A 550 -30.92 18.74 22.68
CA LEU A 550 -31.55 19.70 21.77
C LEU A 550 -30.81 19.81 20.42
N CYS A 551 -29.48 19.88 20.44
CA CYS A 551 -28.63 19.93 19.25
C CYS A 551 -28.69 18.61 18.45
N PHE A 552 -28.77 17.46 19.14
CA PHE A 552 -28.91 16.16 18.52
C PHE A 552 -30.29 15.99 17.87
N THR A 553 -31.34 16.50 18.52
CA THR A 553 -32.72 16.54 17.96
C THR A 553 -32.78 17.43 16.72
N TYR A 554 -32.08 18.58 16.73
CA TYR A 554 -31.93 19.47 15.58
C TYR A 554 -31.14 18.85 14.42
N ALA A 555 -30.09 18.06 14.73
CA ALA A 555 -29.31 17.33 13.73
C ALA A 555 -30.11 16.19 13.08
N ILE A 556 -30.91 15.44 13.86
CA ILE A 556 -31.79 14.39 13.34
C ILE A 556 -32.86 14.97 12.40
N SER A 557 -33.45 16.10 12.76
CA SER A 557 -34.53 16.74 11.99
C SER A 557 -34.03 17.40 10.69
N ASN A 558 -32.78 17.85 10.63
CA ASN A 558 -32.20 18.42 9.39
C ASN A 558 -31.44 17.41 8.50
N LEU A 559 -30.97 16.28 9.02
CA LEU A 559 -30.14 15.31 8.28
C LEU A 559 -30.88 14.05 7.79
N ASN A 560 -32.18 13.90 8.06
CA ASN A 560 -33.04 12.83 7.52
C ASN A 560 -32.50 11.40 7.80
N MET A 561 -32.05 11.17 9.04
CA MET A 561 -31.47 9.91 9.51
C MET A 561 -32.56 8.89 9.92
N PRO A 562 -32.44 7.58 9.59
CA PRO A 562 -33.40 6.57 10.03
C PRO A 562 -33.22 6.25 11.53
N VAL A 563 -34.31 6.40 12.29
CA VAL A 563 -34.37 6.37 13.77
C VAL A 563 -34.13 4.98 14.40
N HIS A 564 -33.94 3.91 13.61
CA HIS A 564 -33.96 2.53 14.11
C HIS A 564 -32.60 1.92 14.52
N THR A 565 -31.62 2.68 15.05
CA THR A 565 -30.33 2.05 15.44
C THR A 565 -29.71 2.54 16.76
N ILE A 566 -30.49 3.16 17.64
CA ILE A 566 -29.99 3.53 18.98
C ILE A 566 -30.92 2.93 20.03
N SER A 567 -30.43 1.92 20.75
CA SER A 567 -31.08 1.33 21.91
C SER A 567 -30.76 2.16 23.14
N PHE A 568 -31.69 3.03 23.56
CA PHE A 568 -31.64 3.77 24.81
C PHE A 568 -31.98 2.86 26.01
N LYS A 569 -31.07 1.95 26.38
CA LYS A 569 -31.27 1.07 27.55
C LYS A 569 -30.66 1.59 28.86
N GLU A 570 -30.02 2.76 28.86
CA GLU A 570 -29.31 3.31 30.03
C GLU A 570 -29.85 4.66 30.53
N PHE A 571 -30.98 5.14 30.02
CA PHE A 571 -31.60 6.43 30.37
C PHE A 571 -32.87 6.28 31.24
N GLU A 572 -32.88 5.35 32.19
CA GLU A 572 -34.01 5.15 33.12
C GLU A 572 -33.86 5.92 34.45
N ILE A 573 -33.03 6.97 34.47
CA ILE A 573 -32.87 7.84 35.64
C ILE A 573 -33.01 9.28 35.13
N PHE A 574 -33.73 10.11 35.89
CA PHE A 574 -33.97 11.54 35.72
C PHE A 574 -35.32 11.92 35.09
N ASP A 575 -36.33 11.82 35.96
CA ASP A 575 -37.56 12.59 35.91
C ASP A 575 -37.22 14.07 36.19
N ILE A 576 -37.47 14.99 35.25
CA ILE A 576 -37.29 16.43 35.46
C ILE A 576 -38.65 17.11 35.26
N SER A 577 -39.16 17.70 36.35
CA SER A 577 -40.42 18.45 36.36
C SER A 577 -40.35 19.71 35.50
N SER A 578 -41.46 20.00 34.84
CA SER A 578 -41.69 21.05 33.82
C SER A 578 -41.53 22.51 34.27
N SER A 579 -40.91 22.80 35.42
CA SER A 579 -40.84 24.15 36.01
C SER A 579 -39.52 24.90 35.78
N GLN A 580 -38.59 24.34 35.01
CA GLN A 580 -37.34 25.02 34.62
C GLN A 580 -37.00 24.84 33.13
N ILE A 581 -37.95 25.21 32.27
CA ILE A 581 -37.69 25.68 30.90
C ILE A 581 -38.02 27.17 30.92
#